data_AF-A0AAN6I276-F1
#
_entry.id   AF-A0AAN6I276-F1
#
_cell.length_a   1.000
_cell.length_b   1.000
_cell.length_c   1.000
_cell.angle_alpha   90.00
_cell.angle_beta   90.00
_cell.angle_gamma   90.00
#
_symmetry.space_group_name_H-M   'P 1'
#
loop_
_entity.id
_entity.type
_entity.pdbx_description
1 polymer ?
#
loop_
_entity_poly.entity_id
_entity_poly.type
_entity_poly.pdbx_seq_one_letter_code
_entity_poly.pdbx_strand_id
1 'polypeptide(L)'
;MDLGTLVDRPSVVTSVPALAAPLLFPVQQTPIQKELTELLIKLHRPYLQKLFAGQEKDEPDSDALSSSAMLELFLANLRQVANHSSLLVDHFMSRNMVLMNPKHNLKRSSAKYVCIDDFLSRLAAQKQPRTVIVTAASSRELDLIEGILIGKRDLQYYRFSGSSLYYDNHGSFDFSKQELSNPAMPPPQAAAANGRNKGTDDYTPRISKNSPLHRKIEQQKNRVVSVYLILSNQLQSLARFEELRSDLVISLDAQLDQSLAIPVIKPIHLNGIEYFDLVLDSAFSGHERDKQLAKLVLVNRNAGTESPQLQDVVSWLDGQGRYPYTESREIEMVSDKDALEALTNLGLRSPYVLDRYEFFNPSLAPPDDLKKIRLEDFPLAGLTYHEYQLRLGRLIYDRYQELHYTVGTQRRHLANIHEDDSQRQAQLEAVVEATGDRFRKLQTAKTAAESLAKQVEKCEKDLRTVEETDRGLKERMEEYAVRVRDGATEPVLLEQQNTIAALQDELKRLEEEYQKEVAENEVVRAEYQQKSSAAAEMSSVLMETKKRLEGAQTESSGDFRKLQQTKLDRETEIYKKGTQSLASQNRFLENYIKILDNVAKEKATVGRIRASRSTTPYQ
;
A
#
# COMPACT_ATOMS: atom_id res chain seq x y z
N MET A 1 -20.02 -54.80 -23.30
CA MET A 1 -21.26 -54.13 -22.86
C MET A 1 -20.94 -53.42 -21.56
N ASP A 2 -21.33 -52.16 -21.47
CA ASP A 2 -21.76 -51.38 -20.30
C ASP A 2 -20.92 -51.37 -19.01
N LEU A 3 -20.76 -50.24 -18.32
CA LEU A 3 -20.79 -48.84 -18.75
C LEU A 3 -19.99 -48.08 -17.67
N GLY A 4 -19.29 -47.00 -18.02
CA GLY A 4 -18.37 -46.33 -17.10
C GLY A 4 -19.09 -45.78 -15.87
N THR A 5 -18.54 -46.06 -14.68
CA THR A 5 -18.99 -45.41 -13.44
C THR A 5 -18.80 -43.90 -13.55
N LEU A 6 -19.91 -43.16 -13.52
CA LEU A 6 -19.85 -41.71 -13.35
C LEU A 6 -19.11 -41.40 -12.05
N VAL A 7 -17.99 -40.68 -12.18
CA VAL A 7 -17.43 -39.93 -11.06
C VAL A 7 -18.26 -38.65 -10.97
N ASP A 8 -19.12 -38.57 -9.96
CA ASP A 8 -19.91 -37.38 -9.68
C ASP A 8 -19.00 -36.15 -9.60
N ARG A 9 -19.16 -35.25 -10.57
CA ARG A 9 -18.74 -33.86 -10.40
C ARG A 9 -19.70 -33.23 -9.39
N PRO A 10 -19.22 -32.52 -8.35
CA PRO A 10 -20.12 -31.74 -7.51
C PRO A 10 -20.91 -30.78 -8.40
N SER A 11 -22.21 -30.70 -8.16
CA SER A 11 -23.14 -29.89 -8.93
C SER A 11 -22.65 -28.45 -9.00
N VAL A 12 -22.53 -27.94 -10.23
CA VAL A 12 -22.22 -26.52 -10.48
C VAL A 12 -23.28 -25.67 -9.79
N VAL A 13 -22.82 -24.62 -9.11
CA VAL A 13 -23.67 -23.68 -8.38
C VAL A 13 -24.79 -23.17 -9.28
N THR A 14 -25.99 -23.08 -8.73
CA THR A 14 -27.21 -22.62 -9.39
C THR A 14 -26.97 -21.34 -10.20
N SER A 15 -27.42 -21.37 -11.46
CA SER A 15 -27.20 -20.33 -12.46
C SER A 15 -27.56 -18.92 -11.97
N VAL A 16 -26.59 -18.01 -12.03
CA VAL A 16 -26.85 -16.57 -12.08
C VAL A 16 -27.79 -16.31 -13.27
N PRO A 17 -28.93 -15.61 -13.10
CA PRO A 17 -29.86 -15.39 -14.19
C PRO A 17 -29.22 -14.54 -15.30
N ALA A 18 -29.44 -14.94 -16.55
CA ALA A 18 -29.02 -14.16 -17.71
C ALA A 18 -29.77 -12.82 -17.72
N LEU A 19 -29.04 -11.74 -17.45
CA LEU A 19 -29.58 -10.38 -17.42
C LEU A 19 -29.41 -9.72 -18.80
N ALA A 20 -30.47 -9.10 -19.30
CA ALA A 20 -30.53 -8.49 -20.63
C ALA A 20 -29.82 -7.13 -20.76
N ALA A 21 -29.10 -6.69 -19.72
CA ALA A 21 -28.41 -5.40 -19.66
C ALA A 21 -27.03 -5.56 -18.98
N PRO A 22 -26.05 -4.66 -19.23
CA PRO A 22 -24.73 -4.74 -18.62
C PRO A 22 -24.81 -4.46 -17.12
N LEU A 23 -24.13 -5.28 -16.33
CA LEU A 23 -23.95 -5.02 -14.91
C LEU A 23 -22.87 -3.94 -14.74
N LEU A 24 -23.29 -2.73 -14.42
CA LEU A 24 -22.39 -1.59 -14.26
C LEU A 24 -21.69 -1.70 -12.90
N PHE A 25 -20.37 -1.85 -12.90
CA PHE A 25 -19.59 -1.78 -11.67
C PHE A 25 -18.95 -0.38 -11.55
N PRO A 26 -19.33 0.44 -10.56
CA PRO A 26 -18.82 1.80 -10.49
C PRO A 26 -17.35 1.86 -10.03
N VAL A 27 -16.56 2.77 -10.59
CA VAL A 27 -15.13 2.91 -10.27
C VAL A 27 -14.77 4.40 -10.18
N GLN A 28 -14.09 4.84 -9.12
CA GLN A 28 -13.56 6.21 -9.06
C GLN A 28 -12.37 6.39 -10.01
N GLN A 29 -12.27 7.52 -10.73
CA GLN A 29 -11.05 7.86 -11.47
C GLN A 29 -9.86 8.10 -10.52
N THR A 30 -8.67 7.61 -10.87
CA THR A 30 -7.42 7.93 -10.14
C THR A 30 -7.07 9.41 -10.24
N PRO A 31 -6.24 9.96 -9.32
CA PRO A 31 -5.75 11.33 -9.43
C PRO A 31 -5.10 11.65 -10.78
N ILE A 32 -4.34 10.69 -11.34
CA ILE A 32 -3.67 10.85 -12.65
C ILE A 32 -4.71 10.95 -13.77
N GLN A 33 -5.73 10.09 -13.78
CA GLN A 33 -6.81 10.15 -14.78
C GLN A 33 -7.61 11.47 -14.67
N LYS A 34 -7.85 11.97 -13.45
CA LYS A 34 -8.49 13.27 -13.22
C LYS A 34 -7.64 14.44 -13.74
N GLU A 35 -6.34 14.46 -13.45
CA GLU A 35 -5.44 15.50 -13.96
C GLU A 35 -5.31 15.46 -15.49
N LEU A 36 -5.21 14.28 -16.11
CA LEU A 36 -5.19 14.15 -17.58
C LEU A 36 -6.52 14.58 -18.21
N THR A 37 -7.65 14.28 -17.58
CA THR A 37 -8.97 14.77 -18.01
C THR A 37 -9.03 16.30 -17.97
N GLU A 38 -8.62 16.93 -16.86
CA GLU A 38 -8.55 18.40 -16.75
C GLU A 38 -7.56 19.03 -17.75
N LEU A 39 -6.41 18.39 -18.02
CA LEU A 39 -5.47 18.85 -19.05
C LEU A 39 -6.05 18.77 -20.46
N LEU A 40 -6.80 17.71 -20.80
CA LEU A 40 -7.49 17.60 -22.08
C LEU A 40 -8.58 18.67 -22.22
N ILE A 41 -9.41 18.88 -21.19
CA ILE A 41 -10.43 19.93 -21.21
C ILE A 41 -9.78 21.32 -21.33
N LYS A 42 -8.64 21.56 -20.65
CA LYS A 42 -7.87 22.81 -20.80
C LYS A 42 -7.33 23.02 -22.21
N LEU A 43 -6.74 22.00 -22.81
CA LEU A 43 -6.27 22.06 -24.20
C LEU A 43 -7.41 22.42 -25.14
N HIS A 44 -8.56 21.76 -24.98
CA HIS A 44 -9.76 21.98 -25.80
C HIS A 44 -10.62 23.18 -25.38
N ARG A 45 -10.27 23.92 -24.32
CA ARG A 45 -11.09 25.02 -23.75
C ARG A 45 -11.54 26.08 -24.78
N PRO A 46 -10.68 26.64 -25.65
CA PRO A 46 -11.11 27.66 -26.59
C PRO A 46 -11.96 27.09 -27.73
N TYR A 47 -11.83 25.79 -28.02
CA TYR A 47 -12.68 25.09 -28.98
C TYR A 47 -14.07 24.84 -28.37
N LEU A 48 -14.14 24.25 -27.18
CA LEU A 48 -15.38 23.99 -26.46
C LEU A 48 -16.18 25.28 -26.18
N GLN A 49 -15.51 26.39 -25.87
CA GLN A 49 -16.16 27.70 -25.74
C GLN A 49 -16.86 28.15 -27.03
N LYS A 50 -16.25 27.96 -28.21
CA LYS A 50 -16.87 28.30 -29.50
C LYS A 50 -18.03 27.36 -29.84
N LEU A 51 -17.86 26.06 -29.60
CA LEU A 51 -18.86 25.00 -29.80
C LEU A 51 -20.15 25.26 -28.99
N PHE A 52 -20.03 25.62 -27.70
CA PHE A 52 -21.17 25.91 -26.83
C PHE A 52 -21.73 27.33 -27.02
N ALA A 53 -20.92 28.28 -27.50
CA ALA A 53 -21.41 29.61 -27.92
C ALA A 53 -22.11 29.63 -29.29
N GLY A 54 -22.12 28.51 -30.03
CA GLY A 54 -22.71 28.42 -31.38
C GLY A 54 -21.93 29.23 -32.44
N GLN A 55 -20.63 29.46 -32.22
CA GLN A 55 -19.77 30.24 -33.12
C GLN A 55 -18.93 29.36 -34.05
N GLU A 56 -19.50 28.23 -34.49
CA GLU A 56 -18.84 27.36 -35.47
C GLU A 56 -18.87 28.01 -36.85
N LYS A 57 -17.67 28.31 -37.36
CA LYS A 57 -17.42 28.57 -38.77
C LYS A 57 -16.34 27.59 -39.21
N ASP A 58 -16.76 26.54 -39.90
CA ASP A 58 -15.85 25.73 -40.69
C ASP A 58 -15.45 26.57 -41.92
N GLU A 59 -14.32 27.27 -41.84
CA GLU A 59 -13.69 27.88 -43.02
C GLU A 59 -12.95 26.77 -43.79
N PRO A 60 -13.32 26.48 -45.06
CA PRO A 60 -12.93 25.25 -45.75
C PRO A 60 -11.53 25.32 -46.40
N ASP A 61 -10.57 25.98 -45.77
CA ASP A 61 -9.22 26.20 -46.30
C ASP A 61 -8.13 26.03 -45.22
N SER A 62 -7.65 24.80 -45.01
CA SER A 62 -6.27 24.44 -44.62
C SER A 62 -6.15 22.95 -44.29
N ASP A 63 -4.92 22.46 -44.13
CA ASP A 63 -4.53 21.10 -43.69
C ASP A 63 -4.86 20.83 -42.20
N ALA A 64 -5.86 21.53 -41.66
CA ALA A 64 -6.23 21.57 -40.25
C ALA A 64 -7.41 20.63 -39.92
N LEU A 65 -7.49 20.18 -38.67
CA LEU A 65 -8.59 19.35 -38.18
C LEU A 65 -9.93 20.11 -38.19
N SER A 66 -10.98 19.50 -38.74
CA SER A 66 -12.35 20.04 -38.70
C SER A 66 -12.91 20.09 -37.28
N SER A 67 -13.95 20.90 -37.07
CA SER A 67 -14.66 21.01 -35.77
C SER A 67 -15.17 19.62 -35.31
N SER A 68 -15.80 18.86 -36.20
CA SER A 68 -16.22 17.48 -35.93
C SER A 68 -15.06 16.55 -35.52
N ALA A 69 -13.96 16.55 -36.28
CA ALA A 69 -12.80 15.72 -35.99
C ALA A 69 -12.10 16.10 -34.67
N MET A 70 -12.11 17.39 -34.30
CA MET A 70 -11.61 17.86 -33.01
C MET A 70 -12.46 17.37 -31.83
N LEU A 71 -13.79 17.34 -31.98
CA LEU A 71 -14.70 16.79 -30.96
C LEU A 71 -14.56 15.27 -30.83
N GLU A 72 -14.53 14.54 -31.95
CA GLU A 72 -14.29 13.09 -31.96
C GLU A 72 -12.94 12.74 -31.31
N LEU A 73 -11.87 13.47 -31.65
CA LEU A 73 -10.54 13.30 -31.06
C LEU A 73 -10.54 13.61 -29.56
N PHE A 74 -11.25 14.64 -29.10
CA PHE A 74 -11.40 14.95 -27.68
C PHE A 74 -12.09 13.78 -26.93
N LEU A 75 -13.23 13.30 -27.43
CA LEU A 75 -13.97 12.20 -26.83
C LEU A 75 -13.19 10.86 -26.87
N ALA A 76 -12.47 10.59 -27.96
CA ALA A 76 -11.59 9.42 -28.07
C ALA A 76 -10.45 9.45 -27.03
N ASN A 77 -9.79 10.61 -26.84
CA ASN A 77 -8.76 10.78 -25.83
C ASN A 77 -9.32 10.64 -24.41
N LEU A 78 -10.54 11.14 -24.15
CA LEU A 78 -11.22 10.94 -22.86
C LEU A 78 -11.55 9.46 -22.59
N ARG A 79 -12.02 8.70 -23.60
CA ARG A 79 -12.24 7.25 -23.49
C ARG A 79 -10.92 6.50 -23.19
N GLN A 80 -9.81 6.88 -23.83
CA GLN A 80 -8.48 6.30 -23.52
C GLN A 80 -8.03 6.59 -22.09
N VAL A 81 -8.20 7.82 -21.59
CA VAL A 81 -7.87 8.18 -20.19
C VAL A 81 -8.77 7.45 -19.19
N ALA A 82 -10.05 7.26 -19.50
CA ALA A 82 -10.99 6.47 -18.71
C ALA A 82 -10.53 4.99 -18.58
N ASN A 83 -10.00 4.39 -19.65
CA ASN A 83 -9.42 3.05 -19.59
C ASN A 83 -8.07 3.02 -18.87
N HIS A 84 -7.04 3.70 -19.40
CA HIS A 84 -5.72 3.70 -18.78
C HIS A 84 -4.85 4.88 -19.26
N SER A 85 -4.26 5.63 -18.30
CA SER A 85 -3.46 6.83 -18.58
C SER A 85 -2.35 6.64 -19.63
N SER A 86 -1.68 5.47 -19.63
CA SER A 86 -0.62 5.15 -20.60
C SER A 86 -1.09 4.83 -22.03
N LEU A 87 -2.40 4.79 -22.31
CA LEU A 87 -2.91 4.65 -23.68
C LEU A 87 -2.81 5.97 -24.45
N LEU A 88 -2.99 7.09 -23.75
CA LEU A 88 -2.84 8.44 -24.31
C LEU A 88 -1.36 8.88 -24.36
N VAL A 89 -0.55 8.45 -23.40
CA VAL A 89 0.82 8.97 -23.20
C VAL A 89 1.81 7.83 -22.99
N ASP A 90 2.57 7.50 -24.04
CA ASP A 90 3.57 6.42 -24.04
C ASP A 90 4.65 6.58 -22.95
N HIS A 91 4.92 7.81 -22.45
CA HIS A 91 5.85 8.04 -21.33
C HIS A 91 5.41 7.37 -20.01
N PHE A 92 4.13 7.06 -19.84
CA PHE A 92 3.64 6.28 -18.69
C PHE A 92 3.71 4.76 -18.93
N MET A 93 4.14 4.28 -20.11
CA MET A 93 4.46 2.85 -20.31
C MET A 93 5.88 2.54 -19.84
N SER A 94 6.01 1.47 -19.05
CA SER A 94 7.33 0.96 -18.68
C SER A 94 7.96 0.21 -19.86
N ARG A 95 9.28 0.37 -20.07
CA ARG A 95 9.99 -0.36 -21.13
C ARG A 95 10.02 -1.89 -20.92
N ASN A 96 9.82 -2.37 -19.68
CA ASN A 96 9.94 -3.78 -19.28
C ASN A 96 8.71 -4.24 -18.47
N MET A 97 7.56 -4.41 -19.12
CA MET A 97 6.25 -4.73 -18.52
C MET A 97 6.23 -5.99 -17.63
N VAL A 98 7.17 -6.92 -17.83
CA VAL A 98 7.27 -8.19 -17.08
C VAL A 98 7.72 -8.00 -15.62
N LEU A 99 8.48 -6.92 -15.33
CA LEU A 99 9.08 -6.68 -14.01
C LEU A 99 8.03 -6.24 -12.96
N MET A 100 8.29 -6.52 -11.68
CA MET A 100 7.32 -6.26 -10.60
C MET A 100 7.05 -4.77 -10.33
N ASN A 101 8.06 -3.89 -10.44
CA ASN A 101 7.90 -2.45 -10.19
C ASN A 101 6.91 -1.78 -11.18
N PRO A 102 7.02 -2.00 -12.51
CA PRO A 102 5.99 -1.63 -13.48
C PRO A 102 4.56 -1.96 -13.09
N LYS A 103 4.29 -3.15 -12.54
CA LYS A 103 2.93 -3.60 -12.18
C LYS A 103 2.28 -2.72 -11.12
N HIS A 104 3.07 -2.20 -10.18
CA HIS A 104 2.56 -1.25 -9.20
C HIS A 104 2.23 0.10 -9.86
N ASN A 105 3.04 0.56 -10.81
CA ASN A 105 2.82 1.83 -11.49
C ASN A 105 1.60 1.76 -12.42
N LEU A 106 1.47 0.69 -13.21
CA LEU A 106 0.31 0.39 -14.06
C LEU A 106 -1.00 0.42 -13.26
N LYS A 107 -1.03 -0.26 -12.09
CA LYS A 107 -2.18 -0.21 -11.19
C LYS A 107 -2.44 1.19 -10.66
N ARG A 108 -1.43 1.96 -10.28
CA ARG A 108 -1.62 3.36 -9.83
C ARG A 108 -2.16 4.30 -10.92
N SER A 109 -1.98 3.99 -12.21
CA SER A 109 -2.41 4.81 -13.34
C SER A 109 -3.82 4.53 -13.90
N SER A 110 -4.52 3.50 -13.41
CA SER A 110 -5.93 3.24 -13.76
C SER A 110 -6.67 2.50 -12.65
N ALA A 111 -7.79 3.06 -12.21
CA ALA A 111 -8.62 2.45 -11.18
C ALA A 111 -9.41 1.24 -11.69
N LYS A 112 -9.74 1.18 -13.00
CA LYS A 112 -10.30 -0.06 -13.59
C LYS A 112 -9.33 -1.22 -13.45
N TYR A 113 -8.03 -0.95 -13.63
CA TYR A 113 -6.98 -1.95 -13.51
C TYR A 113 -6.72 -2.35 -12.05
N VAL A 114 -6.87 -1.43 -11.08
CA VAL A 114 -6.93 -1.78 -9.64
C VAL A 114 -8.13 -2.67 -9.33
N CYS A 115 -9.32 -2.32 -9.85
CA CYS A 115 -10.55 -3.08 -9.65
C CYS A 115 -10.41 -4.51 -10.18
N ILE A 116 -9.95 -4.69 -11.43
CA ILE A 116 -9.73 -6.02 -12.03
C ILE A 116 -8.67 -6.80 -11.23
N ASP A 117 -7.60 -6.14 -10.77
CA ASP A 117 -6.56 -6.79 -9.97
C ASP A 117 -7.09 -7.31 -8.63
N ASP A 118 -7.84 -6.50 -7.87
CA ASP A 118 -8.45 -6.92 -6.59
C ASP A 118 -9.52 -8.01 -6.84
N PHE A 119 -10.40 -7.79 -7.82
CA PHE A 119 -11.50 -8.71 -8.15
C PHE A 119 -11.00 -10.12 -8.49
N LEU A 120 -10.04 -10.23 -9.40
CA LEU A 120 -9.42 -11.51 -9.76
C LEU A 120 -8.64 -12.12 -8.60
N SER A 121 -8.06 -11.31 -7.70
CA SER A 121 -7.35 -11.81 -6.51
C SER A 121 -8.32 -12.36 -5.47
N ARG A 122 -9.50 -11.76 -5.29
CA ARG A 122 -10.57 -12.28 -4.41
C ARG A 122 -11.17 -13.58 -4.94
N LEU A 123 -11.46 -13.65 -6.25
CA LEU A 123 -11.90 -14.90 -6.88
C LEU A 123 -10.84 -16.02 -6.71
N ALA A 124 -9.56 -15.72 -6.90
CA ALA A 124 -8.49 -16.69 -6.68
C ALA A 124 -8.38 -17.14 -5.20
N ALA A 125 -8.62 -16.22 -4.25
CA ALA A 125 -8.61 -16.53 -2.82
C ALA A 125 -9.71 -17.53 -2.40
N GLN A 126 -10.84 -17.58 -3.12
CA GLN A 126 -11.92 -18.56 -2.90
C GLN A 126 -11.52 -20.01 -3.28
N LYS A 127 -10.46 -20.20 -4.08
CA LYS A 127 -9.95 -21.52 -4.53
C LYS A 127 -10.97 -22.39 -5.25
N GLN A 128 -12.00 -21.77 -5.84
CA GLN A 128 -12.94 -22.41 -6.75
C GLN A 128 -12.44 -22.24 -8.19
N PRO A 129 -12.51 -23.28 -9.04
CA PRO A 129 -12.23 -23.12 -10.46
C PRO A 129 -13.32 -22.24 -11.08
N ARG A 130 -12.93 -21.11 -11.65
CA ARG A 130 -13.81 -20.19 -12.40
C ARG A 130 -13.14 -19.75 -13.70
N THR A 131 -13.94 -19.54 -14.71
CA THR A 131 -13.54 -19.06 -16.04
C THR A 131 -14.04 -17.64 -16.24
N VAL A 132 -13.11 -16.68 -16.30
CA VAL A 132 -13.41 -15.26 -16.51
C VAL A 132 -12.85 -14.83 -17.87
N ILE A 133 -13.69 -14.26 -18.74
CA ILE A 133 -13.21 -13.58 -19.95
C ILE A 133 -13.00 -12.10 -19.61
N VAL A 134 -11.84 -11.54 -19.98
CA VAL A 134 -11.61 -10.09 -19.95
C VAL A 134 -11.51 -9.60 -21.39
N THR A 135 -12.36 -8.63 -21.76
CA THR A 135 -12.37 -8.02 -23.08
C THR A 135 -11.91 -6.58 -23.07
N ALA A 136 -11.18 -6.23 -24.13
CA ALA A 136 -10.61 -4.91 -24.36
C ALA A 136 -10.74 -4.50 -25.84
N ALA A 137 -10.73 -3.20 -26.10
CA ALA A 137 -10.91 -2.64 -27.44
C ALA A 137 -9.62 -2.71 -28.28
N SER A 138 -8.44 -2.66 -27.64
CA SER A 138 -7.15 -2.65 -28.33
C SER A 138 -6.15 -3.71 -27.85
N SER A 139 -5.22 -4.09 -28.72
CA SER A 139 -4.11 -4.98 -28.37
C SER A 139 -3.19 -4.38 -27.30
N ARG A 140 -3.00 -3.06 -27.30
CA ARG A 140 -2.25 -2.32 -26.26
C ARG A 140 -2.90 -2.48 -24.89
N GLU A 141 -4.23 -2.43 -24.80
CA GLU A 141 -4.95 -2.70 -23.54
C GLU A 141 -4.72 -4.13 -23.05
N LEU A 142 -4.74 -5.12 -23.95
CA LEU A 142 -4.41 -6.51 -23.60
C LEU A 142 -2.97 -6.66 -23.08
N ASP A 143 -2.00 -5.95 -23.66
CA ASP A 143 -0.62 -5.92 -23.15
C ASP A 143 -0.54 -5.34 -21.72
N LEU A 144 -1.27 -4.25 -21.45
CA LEU A 144 -1.33 -3.63 -20.12
C LEU A 144 -1.98 -4.57 -19.08
N ILE A 145 -3.05 -5.29 -19.46
CA ILE A 145 -3.75 -6.26 -18.60
C ILE A 145 -2.85 -7.46 -18.32
N GLU A 146 -2.25 -8.04 -19.38
CA GLU A 146 -1.31 -9.15 -19.26
C GLU A 146 -0.15 -8.80 -18.31
N GLY A 147 0.41 -7.59 -18.42
CA GLY A 147 1.43 -7.09 -17.50
C GLY A 147 1.06 -7.19 -16.01
N ILE A 148 -0.21 -7.02 -15.66
CA ILE A 148 -0.70 -7.16 -14.28
C ILE A 148 -0.92 -8.64 -13.89
N LEU A 149 -1.36 -9.48 -14.82
CA LEU A 149 -1.64 -10.90 -14.56
C LEU A 149 -0.36 -11.74 -14.42
N ILE A 150 0.72 -11.39 -15.15
CA ILE A 150 2.01 -12.09 -15.09
C ILE A 150 2.51 -12.19 -13.64
N GLY A 151 2.83 -13.41 -13.20
CA GLY A 151 3.46 -13.67 -11.89
C GLY A 151 2.48 -13.81 -10.72
N LYS A 152 1.15 -13.78 -10.94
CA LYS A 152 0.17 -14.27 -9.96
C LYS A 152 0.27 -15.80 -9.86
N ARG A 153 0.18 -16.34 -8.64
CA ARG A 153 0.42 -17.77 -8.37
C ARG A 153 -0.83 -18.65 -8.46
N ASP A 154 -2.01 -18.07 -8.20
CA ASP A 154 -3.29 -18.78 -8.11
C ASP A 154 -4.24 -18.44 -9.28
N LEU A 155 -3.68 -17.91 -10.38
CA LEU A 155 -4.38 -17.48 -11.58
C LEU A 155 -3.61 -17.93 -12.82
N GLN A 156 -4.30 -18.55 -13.78
CA GLN A 156 -3.75 -18.86 -15.11
C GLN A 156 -4.42 -17.94 -16.13
N TYR A 157 -3.63 -17.29 -16.97
CA TYR A 157 -4.16 -16.48 -18.06
C TYR A 157 -3.82 -17.09 -19.42
N TYR A 158 -4.67 -16.81 -20.40
CA TYR A 158 -4.61 -17.31 -21.76
C TYR A 158 -4.98 -16.16 -22.69
N ARG A 159 -4.21 -15.94 -23.76
CA ARG A 159 -4.42 -14.81 -24.68
C ARG A 159 -4.68 -15.34 -26.09
N PHE A 160 -5.79 -14.92 -26.68
CA PHE A 160 -6.19 -15.31 -28.04
C PHE A 160 -5.88 -14.25 -29.10
N SER A 161 -5.61 -13.01 -28.69
CA SER A 161 -5.53 -11.86 -29.57
C SER A 161 -4.21 -11.09 -29.42
N GLY A 162 -3.43 -11.00 -30.49
CA GLY A 162 -2.12 -10.33 -30.51
C GLY A 162 -0.97 -11.17 -29.93
N SER A 163 0.23 -10.59 -29.89
CA SER A 163 1.44 -11.24 -29.36
C SER A 163 1.45 -11.24 -27.83
N SER A 164 1.65 -12.41 -27.21
CA SER A 164 1.83 -12.55 -25.75
C SER A 164 3.08 -11.79 -25.28
N LEU A 165 3.01 -11.12 -24.13
CA LEU A 165 4.19 -10.52 -23.49
C LEU A 165 5.10 -11.56 -22.82
N TYR A 166 4.55 -12.72 -22.47
CA TYR A 166 5.30 -13.84 -21.92
C TYR A 166 5.08 -15.10 -22.78
N TYR A 167 6.13 -15.54 -23.46
CA TYR A 167 6.18 -16.82 -24.18
C TYR A 167 7.03 -17.82 -23.41
N ASP A 168 6.41 -18.44 -22.40
CA ASP A 168 6.80 -19.78 -21.93
C ASP A 168 5.69 -20.37 -21.05
N ASN A 169 5.19 -21.55 -21.41
CA ASN A 169 4.30 -22.41 -20.60
C ASN A 169 2.88 -21.92 -20.24
N HIS A 170 2.40 -20.79 -20.78
CA HIS A 170 0.99 -20.39 -20.72
C HIS A 170 0.38 -20.41 -22.14
N GLY A 171 -0.65 -21.23 -22.35
CA GLY A 171 -1.02 -21.73 -23.69
C GLY A 171 -1.65 -20.69 -24.62
N SER A 172 -0.86 -20.10 -25.51
CA SER A 172 -1.41 -19.40 -26.68
C SER A 172 -1.88 -20.40 -27.73
N PHE A 173 -3.16 -20.38 -28.10
CA PHE A 173 -3.65 -21.12 -29.28
C PHE A 173 -3.29 -20.35 -30.55
N ASP A 174 -2.40 -20.95 -31.35
CA ASP A 174 -1.95 -20.39 -32.63
C ASP A 174 -2.72 -21.08 -33.78
N PHE A 175 -3.82 -20.45 -34.21
CA PHE A 175 -4.70 -20.97 -35.27
C PHE A 175 -4.01 -21.11 -36.64
N SER A 176 -2.80 -20.56 -36.82
CA SER A 176 -2.07 -20.59 -38.10
C SER A 176 -1.41 -21.94 -38.44
N LYS A 177 -1.42 -22.91 -37.52
CA LYS A 177 -0.66 -24.18 -37.64
C LYS A 177 -1.47 -25.43 -37.92
N GLN A 178 -2.79 -25.33 -38.14
CA GLN A 178 -3.67 -26.51 -38.18
C GLN A 178 -4.33 -26.82 -39.53
N GLU A 179 -3.67 -26.56 -40.64
CA GLU A 179 -3.98 -27.24 -41.91
C GLU A 179 -2.70 -27.70 -42.63
N LEU A 180 -2.51 -29.03 -42.71
CA LEU A 180 -1.91 -29.82 -43.81
C LEU A 180 -1.42 -31.19 -43.29
N SER A 181 -2.36 -32.11 -43.06
CA SER A 181 -2.06 -33.54 -42.88
C SER A 181 -3.01 -34.41 -43.70
N ASN A 182 -2.77 -34.47 -45.01
CA ASN A 182 -3.38 -35.48 -45.90
C ASN A 182 -2.62 -36.81 -45.79
N PRO A 183 -3.29 -37.98 -45.80
CA PRO A 183 -2.64 -39.26 -45.54
C PRO A 183 -2.18 -40.04 -46.79
N ALA A 184 -1.07 -40.77 -46.61
CA ALA A 184 -0.64 -41.99 -47.32
C ALA A 184 -0.23 -41.94 -48.81
N MET A 185 1.07 -42.20 -49.09
CA MET A 185 1.57 -43.43 -49.78
C MET A 185 3.13 -43.47 -49.83
N PRO A 186 3.78 -44.66 -49.87
CA PRO A 186 5.25 -44.86 -49.88
C PRO A 186 5.81 -45.40 -51.23
N PRO A 187 7.10 -45.76 -51.39
CA PRO A 187 8.29 -45.57 -50.53
C PRO A 187 9.27 -44.52 -51.17
N PRO A 188 10.37 -44.79 -51.93
CA PRO A 188 11.19 -45.99 -52.18
C PRO A 188 12.44 -46.08 -51.23
N GLN A 189 13.63 -46.44 -51.74
CA GLN A 189 14.92 -46.52 -51.03
C GLN A 189 16.08 -46.04 -51.95
N ALA A 190 17.11 -45.39 -51.40
CA ALA A 190 18.43 -45.24 -52.01
C ALA A 190 19.53 -45.04 -50.93
N ALA A 191 20.76 -45.41 -51.22
CA ALA A 191 21.77 -45.72 -50.19
C ALA A 191 22.66 -44.54 -49.72
N ALA A 192 22.95 -44.57 -48.42
CA ALA A 192 24.19 -44.19 -47.73
C ALA A 192 25.13 -43.11 -48.33
N ALA A 193 25.24 -41.97 -47.62
CA ALA A 193 26.50 -41.26 -47.41
C ALA A 193 26.50 -40.55 -46.04
N ASN A 194 27.65 -40.53 -45.36
CA ASN A 194 27.77 -40.03 -43.98
C ASN A 194 27.78 -38.49 -43.88
N GLY A 195 27.05 -37.94 -42.91
CA GLY A 195 27.14 -36.53 -42.50
C GLY A 195 26.52 -36.30 -41.12
N ARG A 196 27.35 -36.22 -40.06
CA ARG A 196 26.88 -35.98 -38.69
C ARG A 196 26.33 -34.57 -38.55
N ASN A 197 25.05 -34.43 -38.24
CA ASN A 197 24.49 -33.24 -37.58
C ASN A 197 23.59 -33.69 -36.43
N LYS A 198 23.92 -33.24 -35.20
CA LYS A 198 23.02 -33.37 -34.04
C LYS A 198 21.99 -32.24 -34.10
N GLY A 199 20.82 -32.52 -34.64
CA GLY A 199 19.62 -31.79 -34.23
C GLY A 199 19.23 -32.27 -32.84
N THR A 200 19.04 -31.34 -31.89
CA THR A 200 18.41 -31.64 -30.61
C THR A 200 16.91 -31.64 -30.80
N ASP A 201 16.28 -32.81 -30.77
CA ASP A 201 14.83 -32.93 -30.61
C ASP A 201 14.42 -32.26 -29.29
N ASP A 202 13.56 -31.23 -29.34
CA ASP A 202 12.94 -30.60 -28.17
C ASP A 202 11.82 -31.50 -27.60
N TYR A 203 12.17 -32.73 -27.24
CA TYR A 203 11.28 -33.64 -26.54
C TYR A 203 11.24 -33.30 -25.05
N THR A 204 10.35 -32.37 -24.67
CA THR A 204 9.95 -32.24 -23.26
C THR A 204 9.22 -33.50 -22.82
N PRO A 205 9.73 -34.28 -21.85
CA PRO A 205 9.14 -35.57 -21.48
C PRO A 205 7.75 -35.39 -20.86
N ARG A 206 6.72 -36.00 -21.47
CA ARG A 206 5.37 -36.02 -20.91
C ARG A 206 5.37 -36.71 -19.54
N ILE A 207 5.04 -35.95 -18.49
CA ILE A 207 4.86 -36.49 -17.14
C ILE A 207 3.75 -37.55 -17.19
N SER A 208 4.05 -38.77 -16.74
CA SER A 208 3.08 -39.87 -16.70
C SER A 208 1.84 -39.48 -15.88
N LYS A 209 0.64 -39.79 -16.40
CA LYS A 209 -0.65 -39.59 -15.73
C LYS A 209 -0.74 -40.29 -14.35
N ASN A 210 0.09 -41.31 -14.13
CA ASN A 210 0.15 -42.06 -12.87
C ASN A 210 1.16 -41.49 -11.87
N SER A 211 1.87 -40.40 -12.21
CA SER A 211 2.83 -39.77 -11.29
C SER A 211 2.10 -39.04 -10.15
N PRO A 212 2.59 -39.13 -8.89
CA PRO A 212 2.07 -38.30 -7.79
C PRO A 212 2.31 -36.80 -8.05
N LEU A 213 3.26 -36.44 -8.91
CA LEU A 213 3.45 -35.06 -9.37
C LEU A 213 2.32 -34.62 -10.32
N HIS A 214 1.87 -35.50 -11.22
CA HIS A 214 0.73 -35.25 -12.12
C HIS A 214 -0.55 -35.03 -11.31
N ARG A 215 -0.83 -35.87 -10.31
CA ARG A 215 -1.97 -35.69 -9.42
C ARG A 215 -1.92 -34.37 -8.63
N LYS A 216 -0.74 -33.94 -8.17
CA LYS A 216 -0.58 -32.62 -7.53
C LYS A 216 -0.83 -31.47 -8.52
N ILE A 217 -0.34 -31.58 -9.75
CA ILE A 217 -0.56 -30.58 -10.81
C ILE A 217 -2.03 -30.52 -11.23
N GLU A 218 -2.74 -31.64 -11.35
CA GLU A 218 -4.18 -31.67 -11.62
C GLU A 218 -4.99 -31.10 -10.44
N GLN A 219 -4.64 -31.46 -9.20
CA GLN A 219 -5.24 -30.86 -8.00
C GLN A 219 -4.97 -29.36 -7.86
N GLN A 220 -3.87 -28.85 -8.44
CA GLN A 220 -3.60 -27.42 -8.52
C GLN A 220 -4.39 -26.76 -9.67
N LYS A 221 -4.42 -27.36 -10.87
CA LYS A 221 -5.24 -26.88 -12.00
C LYS A 221 -6.72 -26.75 -11.63
N ASN A 222 -7.27 -27.71 -10.89
CA ASN A 222 -8.67 -27.69 -10.44
C ASN A 222 -8.98 -26.64 -9.34
N ARG A 223 -8.02 -25.80 -8.93
CA ARG A 223 -8.19 -24.77 -7.90
C ARG A 223 -7.82 -23.36 -8.37
N VAL A 224 -7.48 -23.21 -9.65
CA VAL A 224 -6.97 -21.97 -10.24
C VAL A 224 -8.05 -21.29 -11.07
N VAL A 225 -8.15 -19.96 -10.95
CA VAL A 225 -9.01 -19.14 -11.82
C VAL A 225 -8.35 -19.02 -13.19
N SER A 226 -9.11 -19.34 -14.24
CA SER A 226 -8.68 -19.22 -15.63
C SER A 226 -9.19 -17.92 -16.24
N VAL A 227 -8.28 -17.09 -16.76
CA VAL A 227 -8.58 -15.78 -17.33
C VAL A 227 -8.27 -15.76 -18.83
N TYR A 228 -9.29 -15.54 -19.65
CA TYR A 228 -9.16 -15.48 -21.10
C TYR A 228 -9.14 -14.01 -21.58
N LEU A 229 -8.06 -13.61 -22.24
CA LEU A 229 -7.84 -12.27 -22.80
C LEU A 229 -8.21 -12.28 -24.29
N ILE A 230 -9.26 -11.52 -24.64
CA ILE A 230 -9.89 -11.52 -25.98
C ILE A 230 -10.19 -10.06 -26.40
N LEU A 231 -10.03 -9.71 -27.68
CA LEU A 231 -10.50 -8.42 -28.20
C LEU A 231 -12.03 -8.41 -28.35
N SER A 232 -12.67 -7.27 -28.06
CA SER A 232 -14.15 -7.11 -28.14
C SER A 232 -14.74 -7.60 -29.48
N ASN A 233 -14.09 -7.25 -30.59
CA ASN A 233 -14.51 -7.65 -31.94
C ASN A 233 -14.42 -9.16 -32.22
N GLN A 234 -13.62 -9.90 -31.46
CA GLN A 234 -13.47 -11.36 -31.57
C GLN A 234 -14.34 -12.13 -30.56
N LEU A 235 -14.93 -11.43 -29.58
CA LEU A 235 -15.71 -12.07 -28.52
C LEU A 235 -16.93 -12.82 -29.08
N GLN A 236 -17.69 -12.23 -30.01
CA GLN A 236 -18.89 -12.86 -30.57
C GLN A 236 -18.59 -14.12 -31.40
N SER A 237 -17.42 -14.19 -32.02
CA SER A 237 -16.94 -15.40 -32.71
C SER A 237 -16.41 -16.46 -31.75
N LEU A 238 -15.68 -16.05 -30.70
CA LEU A 238 -15.00 -16.98 -29.78
C LEU A 238 -15.93 -17.52 -28.68
N ALA A 239 -16.93 -16.76 -28.23
CA ALA A 239 -17.92 -17.19 -27.24
C ALA A 239 -18.85 -18.33 -27.72
N ARG A 240 -18.74 -18.75 -29.00
CA ARG A 240 -19.47 -19.90 -29.56
C ARG A 240 -18.77 -21.24 -29.34
N PHE A 241 -17.49 -21.26 -28.95
CA PHE A 241 -16.76 -22.50 -28.70
C PHE A 241 -17.10 -23.05 -27.31
N GLU A 242 -17.38 -24.36 -27.22
CA GLU A 242 -17.84 -24.98 -25.97
C GLU A 242 -16.74 -25.02 -24.89
N GLU A 243 -15.46 -24.95 -25.29
CA GLU A 243 -14.29 -24.81 -24.41
C GLU A 243 -14.18 -23.42 -23.77
N LEU A 244 -14.91 -22.43 -24.27
CA LEU A 244 -14.95 -21.05 -23.79
C LEU A 244 -16.23 -20.70 -23.00
N ARG A 245 -16.91 -21.71 -22.43
CA ARG A 245 -17.98 -21.48 -21.44
C ARG A 245 -17.41 -20.76 -20.20
N SER A 246 -17.58 -19.45 -20.17
CA SER A 246 -17.18 -18.58 -19.07
C SER A 246 -18.32 -18.36 -18.07
N ASP A 247 -17.98 -18.31 -16.79
CA ASP A 247 -18.91 -17.96 -15.71
C ASP A 247 -19.21 -16.44 -15.70
N LEU A 248 -18.28 -15.64 -16.24
CA LEU A 248 -18.34 -14.17 -16.22
C LEU A 248 -17.53 -13.55 -17.37
N VAL A 249 -18.05 -12.47 -17.95
CA VAL A 249 -17.29 -11.56 -18.82
C VAL A 249 -17.07 -10.23 -18.10
N ILE A 250 -15.83 -9.72 -18.09
CA ILE A 250 -15.48 -8.35 -17.70
C ILE A 250 -15.15 -7.60 -18.99
N SER A 251 -15.87 -6.52 -19.29
CA SER A 251 -15.59 -5.70 -20.47
C SER A 251 -15.07 -4.33 -20.09
N LEU A 252 -13.83 -4.03 -20.50
CA LEU A 252 -13.26 -2.69 -20.45
C LEU A 252 -13.75 -1.81 -21.61
N ASP A 253 -14.40 -2.41 -22.60
CA ASP A 253 -14.95 -1.72 -23.76
C ASP A 253 -16.38 -1.23 -23.48
N ALA A 254 -16.58 0.08 -23.64
CA ALA A 254 -17.90 0.69 -23.52
C ALA A 254 -18.86 0.18 -24.61
N GLN A 255 -18.36 0.01 -25.84
CA GLN A 255 -19.15 -0.25 -27.06
C GLN A 255 -19.47 -1.74 -27.29
N LEU A 256 -19.18 -2.62 -26.32
CA LEU A 256 -19.52 -4.04 -26.46
C LEU A 256 -21.04 -4.26 -26.47
N ASP A 257 -21.58 -4.58 -27.66
CA ASP A 257 -22.97 -4.98 -27.91
C ASP A 257 -23.31 -6.34 -27.29
N GLN A 258 -24.47 -6.41 -26.63
CA GLN A 258 -24.87 -7.57 -25.84
C GLN A 258 -25.77 -8.55 -26.60
N SER A 259 -25.14 -9.61 -27.11
CA SER A 259 -25.83 -10.79 -27.65
C SER A 259 -25.45 -12.10 -26.94
N LEU A 260 -24.89 -12.02 -25.73
CA LEU A 260 -24.32 -13.14 -24.99
C LEU A 260 -25.21 -13.54 -23.80
N ALA A 261 -25.43 -14.85 -23.62
CA ALA A 261 -26.23 -15.41 -22.53
C ALA A 261 -25.48 -15.50 -21.17
N ILE A 262 -24.41 -14.72 -21.00
CA ILE A 262 -23.45 -14.79 -19.89
C ILE A 262 -23.43 -13.41 -19.21
N PRO A 263 -23.38 -13.31 -17.86
CA PRO A 263 -23.30 -12.01 -17.20
C PRO A 263 -22.06 -11.22 -17.65
N VAL A 264 -22.27 -9.97 -18.05
CA VAL A 264 -21.21 -9.02 -18.44
C VAL A 264 -21.14 -7.91 -17.40
N ILE A 265 -20.01 -7.82 -16.70
CA ILE A 265 -19.68 -6.69 -15.81
C ILE A 265 -18.86 -5.66 -16.59
N LYS A 266 -19.31 -4.40 -16.59
CA LYS A 266 -18.56 -3.25 -17.14
C LYS A 266 -18.06 -2.35 -15.99
N PRO A 267 -16.76 -2.36 -15.64
CA PRO A 267 -16.18 -1.40 -14.70
C PRO A 267 -16.12 0.00 -15.33
N ILE A 268 -16.93 0.92 -14.82
CA ILE A 268 -17.21 2.23 -15.44
C ILE A 268 -16.97 3.35 -14.43
N HIS A 269 -16.43 4.46 -14.93
CA HIS A 269 -16.38 5.69 -14.14
C HIS A 269 -17.75 6.35 -14.06
N LEU A 270 -18.37 6.35 -12.87
CA LEU A 270 -19.54 7.18 -12.59
C LEU A 270 -19.18 8.64 -12.86
N ASN A 271 -20.07 9.35 -13.55
CA ASN A 271 -19.82 10.71 -14.06
C ASN A 271 -18.65 10.82 -15.06
N GLY A 272 -18.19 9.69 -15.61
CA GLY A 272 -17.23 9.63 -16.71
C GLY A 272 -17.91 9.46 -18.06
N ILE A 273 -17.14 9.67 -19.14
CA ILE A 273 -17.64 9.64 -20.52
C ILE A 273 -18.42 8.35 -20.87
N GLU A 274 -17.95 7.19 -20.40
CA GLU A 274 -18.55 5.89 -20.69
C GLU A 274 -19.91 5.69 -19.99
N TYR A 275 -20.08 6.28 -18.81
CA TYR A 275 -21.36 6.25 -18.10
C TYR A 275 -22.40 7.09 -18.86
N PHE A 276 -22.01 8.30 -19.29
CA PHE A 276 -22.88 9.14 -20.10
C PHE A 276 -23.17 8.52 -21.47
N ASP A 277 -22.21 7.85 -22.11
CA ASP A 277 -22.40 7.16 -23.40
C ASP A 277 -23.36 5.96 -23.28
N LEU A 278 -23.40 5.29 -22.12
CA LEU A 278 -24.34 4.19 -21.87
C LEU A 278 -25.74 4.66 -21.46
N VAL A 279 -25.88 5.83 -20.83
CA VAL A 279 -27.17 6.35 -20.33
C VAL A 279 -27.82 7.35 -21.29
N LEU A 280 -27.06 7.98 -22.19
CA LEU A 280 -27.64 8.82 -23.25
C LEU A 280 -28.40 7.96 -24.26
N ASP A 281 -29.72 8.18 -24.27
CA ASP A 281 -30.68 7.55 -25.18
C ASP A 281 -30.24 7.58 -26.65
N SER A 282 -30.71 6.58 -27.39
CA SER A 282 -30.59 6.48 -28.85
C SER A 282 -31.31 7.61 -29.61
N ALA A 283 -32.04 8.48 -28.91
CA ALA A 283 -32.67 9.68 -29.44
C ALA A 283 -31.66 10.71 -30.00
N PHE A 284 -30.43 10.73 -29.49
CA PHE A 284 -29.36 11.59 -30.02
C PHE A 284 -28.40 10.78 -30.90
N SER A 285 -28.14 11.27 -32.11
CA SER A 285 -27.22 10.63 -33.07
C SER A 285 -26.22 11.65 -33.64
N GLY A 286 -25.02 11.17 -33.97
CA GLY A 286 -23.95 11.99 -34.53
C GLY A 286 -23.52 13.15 -33.63
N HIS A 287 -23.22 14.29 -34.25
CA HIS A 287 -22.52 15.41 -33.63
C HIS A 287 -23.22 16.01 -32.39
N GLU A 288 -24.56 16.02 -32.33
CA GLU A 288 -25.27 16.51 -31.13
C GLU A 288 -25.12 15.57 -29.94
N ARG A 289 -25.05 14.25 -30.15
CA ARG A 289 -24.76 13.27 -29.09
C ARG A 289 -23.38 13.54 -28.49
N ASP A 290 -22.39 13.73 -29.35
CA ASP A 290 -21.00 14.03 -28.95
C ASP A 290 -20.88 15.39 -28.22
N LYS A 291 -21.65 16.39 -28.65
CA LYS A 291 -21.75 17.69 -27.98
C LYS A 291 -22.34 17.56 -26.58
N GLN A 292 -23.40 16.78 -26.40
CA GLN A 292 -24.02 16.52 -25.10
C GLN A 292 -23.12 15.68 -24.18
N LEU A 293 -22.41 14.67 -24.73
CA LEU A 293 -21.37 13.93 -24.01
C LEU A 293 -20.29 14.86 -23.44
N ALA A 294 -19.79 15.79 -24.26
CA ALA A 294 -18.78 16.75 -23.83
C ALA A 294 -19.28 17.65 -22.68
N LYS A 295 -20.53 18.14 -22.75
CA LYS A 295 -21.16 18.94 -21.67
C LYS A 295 -21.29 18.15 -20.37
N LEU A 296 -21.79 16.91 -20.44
CA LEU A 296 -22.04 16.06 -19.28
C LEU A 296 -20.75 15.70 -18.52
N VAL A 297 -19.69 15.33 -19.25
CA VAL A 297 -18.35 15.09 -18.66
C VAL A 297 -17.81 16.37 -18.02
N LEU A 298 -17.92 17.50 -18.71
CA LEU A 298 -17.40 18.79 -18.26
C LEU A 298 -18.04 19.30 -16.97
N VAL A 299 -19.37 19.20 -16.84
CA VAL A 299 -20.09 19.65 -15.62
C VAL A 299 -19.85 18.69 -14.46
N ASN A 300 -19.91 17.38 -14.69
CA ASN A 300 -19.85 16.39 -13.61
C ASN A 300 -18.44 15.94 -13.21
N ARG A 301 -17.37 16.45 -13.85
CA ARG A 301 -15.96 16.05 -13.60
C ARG A 301 -15.50 16.10 -12.14
N ASN A 302 -16.09 16.97 -11.33
CA ASN A 302 -15.76 17.15 -9.91
C ASN A 302 -16.73 16.48 -8.93
N ALA A 303 -17.81 15.85 -9.43
CA ALA A 303 -18.78 15.18 -8.57
C ALA A 303 -18.11 14.05 -7.76
N GLY A 304 -18.28 14.10 -6.45
CA GLY A 304 -17.86 13.03 -5.54
C GLY A 304 -18.76 11.81 -5.72
N THR A 305 -18.15 10.63 -5.85
CA THR A 305 -18.87 9.35 -5.89
C THR A 305 -18.28 8.41 -4.87
N GLU A 306 -19.15 7.70 -4.15
CA GLU A 306 -18.72 6.70 -3.18
C GLU A 306 -18.09 5.50 -3.89
N SER A 307 -17.02 4.93 -3.31
CA SER A 307 -16.41 3.73 -3.84
C SER A 307 -17.27 2.52 -3.48
N PRO A 308 -17.75 1.72 -4.44
CA PRO A 308 -18.47 0.48 -4.12
C PRO A 308 -17.58 -0.52 -3.39
N GLN A 309 -18.20 -1.36 -2.57
CA GLN A 309 -17.51 -2.49 -1.97
C GLN A 309 -17.50 -3.66 -2.96
N LEU A 310 -16.30 -4.14 -3.29
CA LEU A 310 -16.08 -5.23 -4.24
C LEU A 310 -16.54 -6.59 -3.68
N GLN A 311 -16.64 -6.69 -2.34
CA GLN A 311 -17.05 -7.91 -1.64
C GLN A 311 -18.47 -8.35 -2.05
N ASP A 312 -19.38 -7.39 -2.20
CA ASP A 312 -20.80 -7.64 -2.50
C ASP A 312 -20.98 -8.25 -3.89
N VAL A 313 -20.12 -7.88 -4.86
CA VAL A 313 -20.12 -8.45 -6.22
C VAL A 313 -19.60 -9.89 -6.23
N VAL A 314 -18.59 -10.18 -5.42
CA VAL A 314 -18.05 -11.53 -5.27
C VAL A 314 -19.08 -12.44 -4.58
N SER A 315 -19.73 -11.97 -3.52
CA SER A 315 -20.84 -12.69 -2.87
C SER A 315 -22.04 -12.90 -3.81
N TRP A 316 -22.40 -11.92 -4.65
CA TRP A 316 -23.44 -12.09 -5.66
C TRP A 316 -23.11 -13.20 -6.68
N LEU A 317 -21.86 -13.30 -7.14
CA LEU A 317 -21.41 -14.40 -8.02
C LEU A 317 -21.47 -15.78 -7.36
N ASP A 318 -21.42 -15.83 -6.02
CA ASP A 318 -21.61 -17.07 -5.25
C ASP A 318 -23.11 -17.42 -5.06
N GLY A 319 -24.02 -16.67 -5.70
CA GLY A 319 -25.48 -16.85 -5.59
C GLY A 319 -26.11 -16.14 -4.39
N GLN A 320 -25.36 -15.31 -3.65
CA GLN A 320 -25.87 -14.61 -2.47
C GLN A 320 -26.47 -13.25 -2.86
N GLY A 321 -27.79 -13.24 -3.11
CA GLY A 321 -28.60 -12.02 -3.20
C GLY A 321 -28.74 -11.40 -4.60
N ARG A 322 -29.15 -10.13 -4.64
CA ARG A 322 -29.33 -9.32 -5.86
C ARG A 322 -28.03 -8.56 -6.16
N TYR A 323 -27.75 -8.30 -7.44
CA TYR A 323 -26.61 -7.47 -7.83
C TYR A 323 -26.70 -6.08 -7.15
N PRO A 324 -25.65 -5.61 -6.44
CA PRO A 324 -25.73 -4.42 -5.61
C PRO A 324 -25.87 -3.09 -6.37
N TYR A 325 -25.47 -3.03 -7.65
CA TYR A 325 -25.43 -1.77 -8.42
C TYR A 325 -26.40 -1.84 -9.62
N THR A 326 -27.70 -1.68 -9.36
CA THR A 326 -28.76 -1.75 -10.41
C THR A 326 -29.47 -0.43 -10.71
N GLU A 327 -29.12 0.66 -10.02
CA GLU A 327 -29.76 1.96 -10.20
C GLU A 327 -29.02 2.83 -11.22
N SER A 328 -29.57 2.90 -12.43
CA SER A 328 -29.24 3.96 -13.37
C SER A 328 -29.87 5.25 -12.85
N ARG A 329 -29.06 6.23 -12.43
CA ARG A 329 -29.58 7.58 -12.16
C ARG A 329 -30.10 8.18 -13.46
N GLU A 330 -31.27 8.79 -13.42
CA GLU A 330 -31.71 9.69 -14.48
C GLU A 330 -30.72 10.87 -14.56
N ILE A 331 -30.33 11.22 -15.78
CA ILE A 331 -29.32 12.25 -16.03
C ILE A 331 -30.02 13.46 -16.61
N GLU A 332 -30.02 14.56 -15.86
CA GLU A 332 -30.57 15.83 -16.35
C GLU A 332 -29.72 16.37 -17.51
N MET A 333 -30.40 16.82 -18.56
CA MET A 333 -29.76 17.40 -19.74
C MET A 333 -29.07 18.73 -19.38
N VAL A 334 -27.78 18.83 -19.69
CA VAL A 334 -26.95 20.00 -19.36
C VAL A 334 -27.13 21.11 -20.39
N SER A 335 -27.40 22.34 -19.95
CA SER A 335 -27.50 23.48 -20.87
C SER A 335 -26.12 24.00 -21.30
N ASP A 336 -26.05 24.67 -22.45
CA ASP A 336 -24.82 25.34 -22.89
C ASP A 336 -24.32 26.40 -21.88
N LYS A 337 -25.21 26.97 -21.05
CA LYS A 337 -24.83 27.93 -20.00
C LYS A 337 -24.06 27.27 -18.88
N ASP A 338 -24.54 26.12 -18.38
CA ASP A 338 -23.91 25.40 -17.28
C ASP A 338 -22.55 24.84 -17.71
N ALA A 339 -22.45 24.40 -18.97
CA ALA A 339 -21.17 24.02 -19.59
C ALA A 339 -20.20 25.20 -19.69
N LEU A 340 -20.65 26.38 -20.13
CA LEU A 340 -19.81 27.58 -20.17
C LEU A 340 -19.36 28.03 -18.77
N GLU A 341 -20.23 27.98 -17.76
CA GLU A 341 -19.85 28.25 -16.38
C GLU A 341 -18.81 27.24 -15.88
N ALA A 342 -19.01 25.95 -16.13
CA ALA A 342 -18.04 24.90 -15.79
C ALA A 342 -16.67 25.06 -16.50
N LEU A 343 -16.63 25.68 -17.68
CA LEU A 343 -15.40 26.09 -18.39
C LEU A 343 -14.75 27.36 -17.81
N THR A 344 -15.51 28.25 -17.15
CA THR A 344 -14.92 29.40 -16.43
C THR A 344 -14.29 28.95 -15.11
N ASN A 345 -14.95 28.06 -14.37
CA ASN A 345 -14.52 27.50 -13.08
C ASN A 345 -13.41 26.43 -13.19
N LEU A 346 -12.56 26.51 -14.21
CA LEU A 346 -11.59 25.48 -14.60
C LEU A 346 -10.24 25.61 -13.87
N GLY A 347 -10.30 25.48 -12.54
CA GLY A 347 -9.12 25.35 -11.70
C GLY A 347 -8.53 23.94 -11.77
N LEU A 348 -7.22 23.83 -12.02
CA LEU A 348 -6.49 22.65 -11.54
C LEU A 348 -6.64 22.63 -10.01
N ARG A 349 -6.85 21.45 -9.41
CA ARG A 349 -6.87 21.31 -7.95
C ARG A 349 -5.63 22.02 -7.39
N SER A 350 -5.85 23.05 -6.58
CA SER A 350 -4.75 23.69 -5.86
C SER A 350 -3.99 22.61 -5.08
N PRO A 351 -2.65 22.64 -5.05
CA PRO A 351 -1.90 21.70 -4.24
C PRO A 351 -2.43 21.74 -2.82
N TYR A 352 -2.56 20.55 -2.21
CA TYR A 352 -3.20 20.37 -0.92
C TYR A 352 -2.57 21.35 0.08
N VAL A 353 -3.36 22.34 0.50
CA VAL A 353 -2.96 23.25 1.56
C VAL A 353 -3.08 22.41 2.82
N LEU A 354 -1.94 22.01 3.41
CA LEU A 354 -1.99 21.46 4.76
C LEU A 354 -2.65 22.50 5.66
N ASP A 355 -3.57 22.07 6.51
CA ASP A 355 -4.10 22.90 7.58
C ASP A 355 -2.93 23.55 8.31
N ARG A 356 -2.99 24.88 8.48
CA ARG A 356 -1.84 25.72 8.84
C ARG A 356 -1.12 25.16 10.07
N TYR A 357 0.03 24.52 9.84
CA TYR A 357 0.90 24.09 10.93
C TYR A 357 1.47 25.34 11.60
N GLU A 358 1.06 25.57 12.84
CA GLU A 358 1.59 26.67 13.66
C GLU A 358 2.99 26.29 14.15
N PHE A 359 4.00 26.76 13.44
CA PHE A 359 5.40 26.58 13.81
C PHE A 359 5.67 27.15 15.20
N PHE A 360 6.20 26.31 16.08
CA PHE A 360 6.75 26.70 17.37
C PHE A 360 7.91 27.69 17.20
N ASN A 361 8.74 27.49 16.18
CA ASN A 361 9.82 28.38 15.79
C ASN A 361 9.50 29.14 14.48
N PRO A 362 9.14 30.44 14.55
CA PRO A 362 8.74 31.22 13.37
C PRO A 362 9.79 31.30 12.25
N SER A 363 11.08 31.07 12.52
CA SER A 363 12.11 31.10 11.47
C SER A 363 12.13 29.85 10.58
N LEU A 364 11.45 28.77 10.97
CA LEU A 364 11.30 27.56 10.17
C LEU A 364 10.10 27.61 9.22
N ALA A 365 9.21 28.59 9.36
CA ALA A 365 8.08 28.78 8.47
C ALA A 365 8.57 29.09 7.03
N PRO A 366 8.09 28.36 6.01
CA PRO A 366 8.47 28.65 4.63
C PRO A 366 7.91 30.02 4.20
N PRO A 367 8.63 30.78 3.35
CA PRO A 367 8.05 31.98 2.74
C PRO A 367 6.87 31.60 1.85
N ASP A 368 5.84 32.43 1.85
CA ASP A 368 4.53 32.23 1.19
C ASP A 368 4.59 32.40 -0.35
N ASP A 369 5.61 31.81 -0.98
CA ASP A 369 5.94 31.96 -2.40
C ASP A 369 5.07 31.02 -3.27
N LEU A 370 3.75 31.16 -3.15
CA LEU A 370 2.74 30.56 -4.03
C LEU A 370 2.76 31.18 -5.42
N LYS A 371 3.87 30.99 -6.14
CA LYS A 371 3.97 31.25 -7.59
C LYS A 371 3.07 30.27 -8.33
N LYS A 372 1.78 30.60 -8.40
CA LYS A 372 0.83 30.02 -9.36
C LYS A 372 1.32 30.37 -10.76
N ILE A 373 2.07 29.45 -11.36
CA ILE A 373 2.41 29.53 -12.78
C ILE A 373 1.09 29.44 -13.54
N ARG A 374 0.74 30.52 -14.24
CA ARG A 374 -0.44 30.53 -15.11
C ARG A 374 -0.10 29.72 -16.35
N LEU A 375 -0.64 28.51 -16.44
CA LEU A 375 -0.81 27.83 -17.73
C LEU A 375 -1.75 28.73 -18.55
N GLU A 376 -1.20 29.35 -19.60
CA GLU A 376 -1.87 30.40 -20.37
C GLU A 376 -3.05 29.84 -21.19
N ASP A 377 -4.01 30.70 -21.55
CA ASP A 377 -5.09 30.34 -22.46
C ASP A 377 -4.58 30.37 -23.91
N PHE A 378 -4.43 29.19 -24.53
CA PHE A 378 -3.85 29.04 -25.87
C PHE A 378 -4.92 28.77 -26.95
N PRO A 379 -4.98 29.53 -28.05
CA PRO A 379 -5.91 29.26 -29.15
C PRO A 379 -5.53 28.00 -29.94
N LEU A 380 -6.52 27.14 -30.20
CA LEU A 380 -6.39 25.85 -30.92
C LEU A 380 -6.60 25.94 -32.45
N ALA A 381 -6.78 27.13 -33.01
CA ALA A 381 -7.13 27.26 -34.42
C ALA A 381 -5.97 26.85 -35.36
N GLY A 382 -6.24 25.95 -36.30
CA GLY A 382 -5.33 25.63 -37.42
C GLY A 382 -4.21 24.61 -37.15
N LEU A 383 -4.27 23.81 -36.08
CA LEU A 383 -3.24 22.79 -35.82
C LEU A 383 -3.43 21.52 -36.66
N THR A 384 -2.32 20.97 -37.16
CA THR A 384 -2.24 19.60 -37.69
C THR A 384 -2.21 18.56 -36.56
N TYR A 385 -2.50 17.29 -36.87
CA TYR A 385 -2.48 16.19 -35.89
C TYR A 385 -1.10 16.00 -35.23
N HIS A 386 0.00 16.18 -35.97
CA HIS A 386 1.35 16.07 -35.41
C HIS A 386 1.66 17.20 -34.42
N GLU A 387 1.24 18.43 -34.76
CA GLU A 387 1.40 19.58 -33.87
C GLU A 387 0.54 19.43 -32.61
N TYR A 388 -0.69 18.90 -32.72
CA TYR A 388 -1.54 18.56 -31.58
C TYR A 388 -0.84 17.59 -30.61
N GLN A 389 -0.28 16.49 -31.12
CA GLN A 389 0.46 15.53 -30.30
C GLN A 389 1.67 16.17 -29.60
N LEU A 390 2.46 16.96 -30.34
CA LEU A 390 3.61 17.68 -29.79
C LEU A 390 3.20 18.71 -28.72
N ARG A 391 2.07 19.40 -28.91
CA ARG A 391 1.51 20.37 -27.96
C ARG A 391 1.05 19.69 -26.67
N LEU A 392 0.30 18.59 -26.79
CA LEU A 392 -0.15 17.79 -25.66
C LEU A 392 1.04 17.24 -24.86
N GLY A 393 2.07 16.73 -25.54
CA GLY A 393 3.32 16.28 -24.91
C GLY A 393 4.03 17.37 -24.11
N ARG A 394 4.09 18.60 -24.63
CA ARG A 394 4.65 19.76 -23.90
C ARG A 394 3.83 20.11 -22.65
N LEU A 395 2.50 20.20 -22.76
CA LEU A 395 1.64 20.50 -21.60
C LEU A 395 1.77 19.46 -20.48
N ILE A 396 1.87 18.18 -20.85
CA ILE A 396 2.13 17.09 -19.87
C ILE A 396 3.51 17.26 -19.23
N TYR A 397 4.54 17.61 -20.00
CA TYR A 397 5.90 17.84 -19.49
C TYR A 397 5.98 19.04 -18.55
N ASP A 398 5.37 20.17 -18.93
CA ASP A 398 5.36 21.39 -18.12
C ASP A 398 4.61 21.17 -16.80
N ARG A 399 3.46 20.46 -16.84
CA ARG A 399 2.74 20.05 -15.63
C ARG A 399 3.54 19.05 -14.78
N TYR A 400 4.29 18.15 -15.39
CA TYR A 400 5.18 17.24 -14.67
C TYR A 400 6.32 18.00 -13.95
N GLN A 401 6.91 19.02 -14.59
CA GLN A 401 7.90 19.90 -13.96
C GLN A 401 7.30 20.70 -12.80
N GLU A 402 6.09 21.25 -12.96
CA GLU A 402 5.36 21.95 -11.89
C GLU A 402 5.08 21.03 -10.69
N LEU A 403 4.62 19.78 -10.94
CA LEU A 403 4.41 18.77 -9.92
C LEU A 403 5.72 18.37 -9.23
N HIS A 404 6.82 18.20 -9.98
CA HIS A 404 8.13 17.88 -9.42
C HIS A 404 8.66 19.03 -8.53
N TYR A 405 8.51 20.28 -8.97
CA TYR A 405 8.82 21.46 -8.16
C TYR A 405 7.98 21.51 -6.87
N THR A 406 6.67 21.28 -6.99
CA THR A 406 5.73 21.29 -5.86
C THR A 406 6.00 20.16 -4.86
N VAL A 407 6.34 18.95 -5.32
CA VAL A 407 6.79 17.86 -4.44
C VAL A 407 8.12 18.23 -3.77
N GLY A 408 9.01 18.92 -4.47
CA GLY A 408 10.28 19.42 -3.93
C GLY A 408 10.15 20.56 -2.91
N THR A 409 9.14 21.43 -3.02
CA THR A 409 8.81 22.43 -1.98
C THR A 409 8.14 21.77 -0.79
N GLN A 410 7.13 20.91 -1.01
CA GLN A 410 6.42 20.23 0.08
C GLN A 410 7.32 19.29 0.91
N ARG A 411 8.29 18.61 0.28
CA ARG A 411 9.31 17.83 1.03
C ARG A 411 10.19 18.70 1.91
N ARG A 412 10.54 19.91 1.49
CA ARG A 412 11.29 20.88 2.33
C ARG A 412 10.42 21.40 3.47
N HIS A 413 9.16 21.75 3.18
CA HIS A 413 8.21 22.16 4.22
C HIS A 413 8.01 21.09 5.29
N LEU A 414 7.86 19.82 4.89
CA LEU A 414 7.75 18.68 5.80
C LEU A 414 9.03 18.42 6.60
N ALA A 415 10.21 18.66 6.02
CA ALA A 415 11.47 18.61 6.77
C ALA A 415 11.54 19.71 7.85
N ASN A 416 11.11 20.95 7.53
CA ASN A 416 11.03 22.03 8.51
C ASN A 416 10.03 21.72 9.64
N ILE A 417 8.88 21.11 9.32
CA ILE A 417 7.89 20.65 10.33
C ILE A 417 8.52 19.60 11.26
N HIS A 418 9.22 18.61 10.70
CA HIS A 418 9.91 17.60 11.51
C HIS A 418 11.01 18.20 12.41
N GLU A 419 11.72 19.24 11.94
CA GLU A 419 12.70 19.96 12.74
C GLU A 419 12.02 20.73 13.89
N ASP A 420 10.89 21.39 13.62
CA ASP A 420 10.11 22.13 14.61
C ASP A 420 9.50 21.21 15.69
N ASP A 421 8.89 20.09 15.28
CA ASP A 421 8.41 19.05 16.19
C ASP A 421 9.55 18.47 17.05
N SER A 422 10.76 18.30 16.47
CA SER A 422 11.94 17.83 17.21
C SER A 422 12.42 18.85 18.25
N GLN A 423 12.43 20.15 17.90
CA GLN A 423 12.74 21.23 18.83
C GLN A 423 11.70 21.31 19.97
N ARG A 424 10.42 21.16 19.64
CA ARG A 424 9.31 21.12 20.60
C ARG A 424 9.41 19.92 21.55
N GLN A 425 9.72 18.73 21.03
CA GLN A 425 9.91 17.53 21.85
C GLN A 425 11.10 17.71 22.82
N ALA A 426 12.24 18.21 22.34
CA ALA A 426 13.41 18.46 23.20
C ALA A 426 13.10 19.44 24.35
N GLN A 427 12.26 20.45 24.13
CA GLN A 427 11.81 21.35 25.21
C GLN A 427 10.88 20.66 26.21
N LEU A 428 9.95 19.81 25.74
CA LEU A 428 9.09 19.03 26.64
C LEU A 428 9.92 18.07 27.51
N GLU A 429 10.91 17.40 26.94
CA GLU A 429 11.84 16.52 27.67
C GLU A 429 12.64 17.30 28.73
N ALA A 430 13.18 18.48 28.39
CA ALA A 430 13.87 19.35 29.35
C ALA A 430 12.95 19.84 30.49
N VAL A 431 11.67 20.15 30.20
CA VAL A 431 10.68 20.53 31.23
C VAL A 431 10.33 19.35 32.13
N VAL A 432 10.22 18.14 31.57
CA VAL A 432 9.99 16.90 32.35
C VAL A 432 11.17 16.60 33.25
N GLU A 433 12.41 16.70 32.76
CA GLU A 433 13.62 16.52 33.56
C GLU A 433 13.69 17.54 34.72
N ALA A 434 13.52 18.83 34.42
CA ALA A 434 13.50 19.90 35.42
C ALA A 434 12.39 19.72 36.46
N THR A 435 11.24 19.17 36.06
CA THR A 435 10.12 18.85 36.97
C THR A 435 10.43 17.63 37.83
N GLY A 436 11.05 16.59 37.28
CA GLY A 436 11.52 15.42 38.01
C GLY A 436 12.59 15.77 39.06
N ASP A 437 13.48 16.71 38.75
CA ASP A 437 14.46 17.26 39.69
C ASP A 437 13.83 18.06 40.83
N ARG A 438 12.84 18.91 40.51
CA ARG A 438 12.05 19.63 41.53
C ARG A 438 11.30 18.65 42.43
N PHE A 439 10.71 17.59 41.86
CA PHE A 439 10.03 16.55 42.63
C PHE A 439 10.99 15.76 43.54
N ARG A 440 12.17 15.37 43.05
CA ARG A 440 13.22 14.72 43.88
C ARG A 440 13.68 15.63 45.04
N LYS A 441 13.88 16.93 44.79
CA LYS A 441 14.20 17.93 45.83
C LYS A 441 13.07 18.09 46.84
N LEU A 442 11.81 18.13 46.40
CA LEU A 442 10.65 18.19 47.28
C LEU A 442 10.53 16.93 48.16
N GLN A 443 10.77 15.75 47.60
CA GLN A 443 10.67 14.49 48.34
C GLN A 443 11.80 14.34 49.39
N THR A 444 13.03 14.80 49.07
CA THR A 444 14.13 14.84 50.06
C THR A 444 13.90 15.89 51.15
N ALA A 445 13.32 17.04 50.81
CA ALA A 445 12.89 18.02 51.81
C ALA A 445 11.76 17.48 52.71
N LYS A 446 10.80 16.73 52.14
CA LYS A 446 9.72 16.09 52.89
C LYS A 446 10.24 15.06 53.89
N THR A 447 11.12 14.14 53.49
CA THR A 447 11.68 13.14 54.42
C THR A 447 12.55 13.77 55.51
N ALA A 448 13.25 14.87 55.21
CA ALA A 448 13.97 15.66 56.21
C ALA A 448 13.00 16.39 57.18
N ALA A 449 11.87 16.92 56.70
CA ALA A 449 10.86 17.51 57.57
C ALA A 449 10.18 16.45 58.47
N GLU A 450 9.90 15.25 57.94
CA GLU A 450 9.35 14.13 58.72
C GLU A 450 10.33 13.61 59.80
N SER A 451 11.64 13.61 59.54
CA SER A 451 12.64 13.22 60.54
C SER A 451 12.83 14.30 61.62
N LEU A 452 12.82 15.58 61.25
CA LEU A 452 12.82 16.70 62.20
C LEU A 452 11.55 16.70 63.07
N ALA A 453 10.37 16.46 62.50
CA ALA A 453 9.13 16.37 63.26
C ALA A 453 9.19 15.26 64.32
N LYS A 454 9.73 14.08 63.98
CA LYS A 454 9.94 12.99 64.94
C LYS A 454 10.98 13.31 66.02
N GLN A 455 11.99 14.11 65.70
CA GLN A 455 12.95 14.60 66.70
C GLN A 455 12.28 15.58 67.67
N VAL A 456 11.46 16.51 67.17
CA VAL A 456 10.67 17.43 68.01
C VAL A 456 9.71 16.66 68.91
N GLU A 457 8.93 15.71 68.37
CA GLU A 457 8.01 14.86 69.15
C GLU A 457 8.75 14.08 70.25
N LYS A 458 9.95 13.57 69.96
CA LYS A 458 10.80 12.93 70.98
C LYS A 458 11.25 13.92 72.05
N CYS A 459 11.75 15.10 71.67
CA CYS A 459 12.17 16.13 72.62
C CYS A 459 11.01 16.64 73.50
N GLU A 460 9.80 16.76 72.95
CA GLU A 460 8.60 17.07 73.73
C GLU A 460 8.26 15.97 74.73
N LYS A 461 8.39 14.68 74.34
CA LYS A 461 8.18 13.56 75.25
C LYS A 461 9.24 13.50 76.35
N ASP A 462 10.51 13.69 76.00
CA ASP A 462 11.63 13.73 76.95
C ASP A 462 11.51 14.94 77.91
N LEU A 463 10.96 16.08 77.45
CA LEU A 463 10.65 17.22 78.31
C LEU A 463 9.54 16.87 79.32
N ARG A 464 8.43 16.27 78.88
CA ARG A 464 7.33 15.87 79.77
C ARG A 464 7.76 14.87 80.85
N THR A 465 8.60 13.88 80.50
CA THR A 465 9.10 12.94 81.50
C THR A 465 10.03 13.62 82.51
N VAL A 466 10.85 14.59 82.07
CA VAL A 466 11.65 15.42 82.98
C VAL A 466 10.74 16.24 83.91
N GLU A 467 9.70 16.91 83.39
CA GLU A 467 8.72 17.66 84.18
C GLU A 467 7.97 16.78 85.19
N GLU A 468 7.58 15.56 84.81
CA GLU A 468 6.95 14.58 85.70
C GLU A 468 7.92 14.11 86.80
N THR A 469 9.19 13.87 86.48
CA THR A 469 10.19 13.48 87.50
C THR A 469 10.54 14.62 88.44
N ASP A 470 10.67 15.85 87.96
CA ASP A 470 10.90 17.04 88.79
C ASP A 470 9.72 17.30 89.74
N ARG A 471 8.49 17.16 89.25
CA ARG A 471 7.28 17.20 90.09
C ARG A 471 7.28 16.10 91.16
N GLY A 472 7.53 14.84 90.79
CA GLY A 472 7.59 13.73 91.73
C GLY A 472 8.74 13.85 92.75
N LEU A 473 9.87 14.47 92.38
CA LEU A 473 10.96 14.79 93.30
C LEU A 473 10.59 15.91 94.27
N LYS A 474 9.85 16.93 93.83
CA LYS A 474 9.32 18.00 94.70
C LYS A 474 8.30 17.45 95.70
N GLU A 475 7.35 16.64 95.24
CA GLU A 475 6.36 15.96 96.09
C GLU A 475 7.06 15.09 97.17
N ARG A 476 8.09 14.32 96.80
CA ARG A 476 8.91 13.54 97.76
C ARG A 476 9.73 14.41 98.70
N MET A 477 10.31 15.50 98.23
CA MET A 477 11.04 16.47 99.07
C MET A 477 10.14 17.07 100.15
N GLU A 478 8.90 17.42 99.80
CA GLU A 478 7.90 17.90 100.76
C GLU A 478 7.48 16.80 101.75
N GLU A 479 7.24 15.58 101.25
CA GLU A 479 6.92 14.41 102.09
C GLU A 479 8.04 14.12 103.12
N TYR A 480 9.31 14.15 102.71
CA TYR A 480 10.44 14.03 103.63
C TYR A 480 10.56 15.22 104.58
N ALA A 481 10.31 16.45 104.12
CA ALA A 481 10.34 17.65 104.96
C ALA A 481 9.18 17.74 105.98
N VAL A 482 8.09 16.98 105.78
CA VAL A 482 7.04 16.75 106.78
C VAL A 482 7.47 15.62 107.74
N ARG A 483 7.91 14.48 107.22
CA ARG A 483 8.33 13.33 108.05
C ARG A 483 9.52 13.62 108.98
N VAL A 484 10.45 14.48 108.58
CA VAL A 484 11.56 14.95 109.44
C VAL A 484 11.07 15.86 110.58
N ARG A 485 9.90 16.51 110.43
CA ARG A 485 9.28 17.32 111.50
C ARG A 485 8.52 16.48 112.53
N ASP A 486 7.90 15.38 112.12
CA ASP A 486 6.98 14.63 112.98
C ASP A 486 7.68 13.59 113.89
N GLY A 487 8.91 13.17 113.57
CA GLY A 487 9.70 12.24 114.38
C GLY A 487 9.22 10.78 114.28
N ALA A 488 10.07 9.90 113.76
CA ALA A 488 9.68 8.52 113.45
C ALA A 488 9.28 7.71 114.70
N THR A 489 8.01 7.34 114.81
CA THR A 489 7.47 6.49 115.88
C THR A 489 7.62 5.00 115.54
N GLU A 490 7.96 4.17 116.54
CA GLU A 490 8.14 2.71 116.42
C GLU A 490 7.10 1.93 115.58
N PRO A 491 5.76 2.15 115.67
CA PRO A 491 4.80 1.38 114.87
C PRO A 491 4.99 1.52 113.36
N VAL A 492 5.51 2.66 112.88
CA VAL A 492 5.75 2.91 111.45
C VAL A 492 6.89 2.02 110.93
N LEU A 493 7.89 1.70 111.76
CA LEU A 493 8.98 0.79 111.39
C LEU A 493 8.47 -0.67 111.24
N LEU A 494 7.45 -1.07 112.00
CA LEU A 494 6.88 -2.41 111.92
C LEU A 494 6.01 -2.58 110.66
N GLU A 495 5.19 -1.58 110.32
CA GLU A 495 4.47 -1.55 109.02
C GLU A 495 5.45 -1.51 107.83
N GLN A 496 6.56 -0.77 107.95
CA GLN A 496 7.63 -0.76 106.95
C GLN A 496 8.29 -2.14 106.80
N GLN A 497 8.59 -2.85 107.90
CA GLN A 497 9.13 -4.21 107.80
C GLN A 497 8.14 -5.19 107.13
N ASN A 498 6.85 -5.09 107.44
CA ASN A 498 5.82 -5.93 106.83
C ASN A 498 5.63 -5.62 105.32
N THR A 499 5.67 -4.34 104.93
CA THR A 499 5.64 -3.96 103.50
C THR A 499 6.92 -4.32 102.77
N ILE A 500 8.09 -4.23 103.41
CA ILE A 500 9.36 -4.72 102.84
C ILE A 500 9.30 -6.24 102.59
N ALA A 501 8.76 -7.03 103.52
CA ALA A 501 8.59 -8.46 103.34
C ALA A 501 7.62 -8.78 102.18
N ALA A 502 6.46 -8.11 102.11
CA ALA A 502 5.50 -8.29 101.02
C ALA A 502 6.09 -7.89 99.65
N LEU A 503 6.85 -6.78 99.59
CA LEU A 503 7.53 -6.33 98.38
C LEU A 503 8.69 -7.25 97.98
N GLN A 504 9.33 -7.95 98.93
CA GLN A 504 10.35 -8.97 98.64
C GLN A 504 9.75 -10.22 97.99
N ASP A 505 8.59 -10.68 98.47
CA ASP A 505 7.87 -11.80 97.85
C ASP A 505 7.34 -11.43 96.45
N GLU A 506 6.83 -10.20 96.28
CA GLU A 506 6.38 -9.70 94.97
C GLU A 506 7.54 -9.50 93.98
N LEU A 507 8.70 -8.97 94.44
CA LEU A 507 9.93 -8.91 93.66
C LEU A 507 10.36 -10.28 93.16
N LYS A 508 10.36 -11.28 94.05
CA LYS A 508 10.76 -12.64 93.71
C LYS A 508 9.83 -13.26 92.66
N ARG A 509 8.52 -13.05 92.78
CA ARG A 509 7.55 -13.50 91.77
C ARG A 509 7.78 -12.81 90.41
N LEU A 510 8.04 -11.51 90.43
CA LEU A 510 8.38 -10.73 89.22
C LEU A 510 9.71 -11.16 88.60
N GLU A 511 10.71 -11.54 89.39
CA GLU A 511 11.96 -12.10 88.87
C GLU A 511 11.74 -13.48 88.21
N GLU A 512 10.92 -14.35 88.80
CA GLU A 512 10.56 -15.64 88.20
C GLU A 512 9.81 -15.47 86.86
N GLU A 513 8.88 -14.50 86.79
CA GLU A 513 8.13 -14.16 85.57
C GLU A 513 9.04 -13.52 84.50
N TYR A 514 9.90 -12.58 84.90
CA TYR A 514 10.88 -11.94 84.03
C TYR A 514 11.90 -12.94 83.44
N GLN A 515 12.43 -13.87 84.25
CA GLN A 515 13.35 -14.90 83.76
C GLN A 515 12.68 -15.82 82.72
N LYS A 516 11.39 -16.13 82.91
CA LYS A 516 10.61 -16.89 81.94
C LYS A 516 10.44 -16.12 80.62
N GLU A 517 10.08 -14.84 80.68
CA GLU A 517 9.89 -14.00 79.49
C GLU A 517 11.22 -13.69 78.77
N VAL A 518 12.34 -13.61 79.49
CA VAL A 518 13.70 -13.55 78.91
C VAL A 518 14.01 -14.85 78.15
N ALA A 519 13.76 -16.02 78.73
CA ALA A 519 13.99 -17.30 78.04
C ALA A 519 13.12 -17.45 76.78
N GLU A 520 11.85 -17.05 76.84
CA GLU A 520 10.96 -17.01 75.66
C GLU A 520 11.47 -16.04 74.58
N ASN A 521 11.97 -14.86 74.97
CA ASN A 521 12.59 -13.90 74.05
C ASN A 521 13.90 -14.42 73.42
N GLU A 522 14.73 -15.17 74.15
CA GLU A 522 15.95 -15.76 73.59
C GLU A 522 15.63 -16.79 72.50
N VAL A 523 14.59 -17.62 72.69
CA VAL A 523 14.11 -18.55 71.66
C VAL A 523 13.64 -17.79 70.40
N VAL A 524 12.83 -16.74 70.57
CA VAL A 524 12.35 -15.92 69.45
C VAL A 524 13.51 -15.20 68.74
N ARG A 525 14.50 -14.71 69.48
CA ARG A 525 15.71 -14.09 68.92
C ARG A 525 16.54 -15.09 68.10
N ALA A 526 16.70 -16.32 68.59
CA ALA A 526 17.39 -17.38 67.87
C ALA A 526 16.67 -17.74 66.56
N GLU A 527 15.35 -17.92 66.59
CA GLU A 527 14.54 -18.15 65.37
C GLU A 527 14.66 -17.00 64.37
N TYR A 528 14.58 -15.75 64.84
CA TYR A 528 14.70 -14.57 63.99
C TYR A 528 16.08 -14.53 63.31
N GLN A 529 17.15 -14.78 64.07
CA GLN A 529 18.51 -14.78 63.56
C GLN A 529 18.72 -15.89 62.51
N GLN A 530 18.18 -17.09 62.74
CA GLN A 530 18.22 -18.20 61.78
C GLN A 530 17.42 -17.90 60.50
N LYS A 531 16.22 -17.32 60.62
CA LYS A 531 15.39 -16.92 59.47
C LYS A 531 16.05 -15.78 58.67
N SER A 532 16.70 -14.85 59.37
CA SER A 532 17.43 -13.73 58.76
C SER A 532 18.68 -14.19 57.99
N SER A 533 19.47 -15.12 58.53
CA SER A 533 20.63 -15.67 57.82
C SER A 533 20.20 -16.45 56.57
N ALA A 534 19.17 -17.30 56.67
CA ALA A 534 18.63 -18.03 55.51
C ALA A 534 18.10 -17.09 54.41
N ALA A 535 17.45 -15.98 54.78
CA ALA A 535 16.98 -14.98 53.83
C ALA A 535 18.14 -14.22 53.15
N ALA A 536 19.23 -13.94 53.88
CA ALA A 536 20.43 -13.33 53.33
C ALA A 536 21.15 -14.26 52.33
N GLU A 537 21.27 -15.56 52.65
CA GLU A 537 21.81 -16.57 51.75
C GLU A 537 20.98 -16.70 50.46
N MET A 538 19.65 -16.81 50.56
CA MET A 538 18.78 -16.84 49.38
C MET A 538 18.88 -15.57 48.54
N SER A 539 19.01 -14.39 49.17
CA SER A 539 19.19 -13.11 48.46
C SER A 539 20.52 -13.05 47.69
N SER A 540 21.59 -13.62 48.26
CA SER A 540 22.90 -13.75 47.60
C SER A 540 22.80 -14.65 46.35
N VAL A 541 22.18 -15.83 46.48
CA VAL A 541 21.96 -16.76 45.36
C VAL A 541 21.07 -16.14 44.27
N LEU A 542 20.05 -15.35 44.65
CA LEU A 542 19.20 -14.64 43.70
C LEU A 542 19.99 -13.55 42.94
N MET A 543 20.84 -12.77 43.62
CA MET A 543 21.72 -11.82 42.93
C MET A 543 22.68 -12.51 41.96
N GLU A 544 23.30 -13.63 42.35
CA GLU A 544 24.24 -14.34 41.49
C GLU A 544 23.54 -14.92 40.25
N THR A 545 22.37 -15.54 40.43
CA THR A 545 21.58 -16.08 39.31
C THR A 545 21.07 -14.98 38.38
N LYS A 546 20.63 -13.83 38.91
CA LYS A 546 20.26 -12.65 38.11
C LYS A 546 21.45 -12.12 37.29
N LYS A 547 22.64 -12.02 37.89
CA LYS A 547 23.86 -11.61 37.20
C LYS A 547 24.25 -12.57 36.06
N ARG A 548 24.07 -13.89 36.26
CA ARG A 548 24.28 -14.90 35.20
C ARG A 548 23.26 -14.77 34.07
N LEU A 549 21.99 -14.49 34.38
CA LEU A 549 20.92 -14.24 33.40
C LEU A 549 21.22 -13.00 32.55
N GLU A 550 21.59 -11.89 33.20
CA GLU A 550 21.95 -10.63 32.51
C GLU A 550 23.17 -10.83 31.60
N GLY A 551 24.19 -11.56 32.05
CA GLY A 551 25.34 -11.97 31.22
C GLY A 551 24.91 -12.70 29.94
N ALA A 552 24.19 -13.82 30.08
CA ALA A 552 23.72 -14.62 28.95
C ALA A 552 22.81 -13.82 27.98
N GLN A 553 21.99 -12.90 28.52
CA GLN A 553 21.16 -12.01 27.70
C GLN A 553 22.00 -11.02 26.89
N THR A 554 23.06 -10.45 27.48
CA THR A 554 23.99 -9.57 26.74
C THR A 554 24.75 -10.32 25.64
N GLU A 555 25.26 -11.53 25.92
CA GLU A 555 25.95 -12.39 24.94
C GLU A 555 25.04 -12.73 23.75
N SER A 556 23.82 -13.22 24.03
CA SER A 556 22.81 -13.52 23.00
C SER A 556 22.50 -12.31 22.11
N SER A 557 22.36 -11.12 22.70
CA SER A 557 22.14 -9.88 21.94
C SER A 557 23.36 -9.45 21.10
N GLY A 558 24.56 -9.73 21.59
CA GLY A 558 25.83 -9.40 20.91
C GLY A 558 26.06 -10.28 19.68
N ASP A 559 25.84 -11.59 19.79
CA ASP A 559 26.03 -12.52 18.68
C ASP A 559 24.94 -12.35 17.59
N PHE A 560 23.71 -12.02 17.98
CA PHE A 560 22.68 -11.63 17.01
C PHE A 560 23.09 -10.39 16.19
N ARG A 561 23.68 -9.36 16.83
CA ARG A 561 24.19 -8.17 16.14
C ARG A 561 25.35 -8.51 15.18
N LYS A 562 26.29 -9.36 15.58
CA LYS A 562 27.38 -9.85 14.69
C LYS A 562 26.81 -10.61 13.47
N LEU A 563 25.80 -11.44 13.67
CA LEU A 563 25.14 -12.18 12.58
C LEU A 563 24.43 -11.22 11.61
N GLN A 564 23.75 -10.19 12.12
CA GLN A 564 23.10 -9.17 11.30
C GLN A 564 24.11 -8.32 10.52
N GLN A 565 25.25 -7.97 11.13
CA GLN A 565 26.33 -7.23 10.48
C GLN A 565 26.96 -8.06 9.34
N THR A 566 27.33 -9.31 9.61
CA THR A 566 27.91 -10.20 8.57
C THR A 566 26.94 -10.51 7.42
N LYS A 567 25.61 -10.46 7.65
CA LYS A 567 24.60 -10.52 6.58
C LYS A 567 24.63 -9.24 5.72
N LEU A 568 24.66 -8.07 6.33
CA LEU A 568 24.77 -6.79 5.63
C LEU A 568 26.06 -6.69 4.81
N ASP A 569 27.20 -7.08 5.39
CA ASP A 569 28.49 -7.07 4.70
C ASP A 569 28.45 -7.92 3.42
N ARG A 570 27.89 -9.14 3.49
CA ARG A 570 27.69 -10.01 2.31
C ARG A 570 26.79 -9.37 1.25
N GLU A 571 25.69 -8.75 1.66
CA GLU A 571 24.78 -8.05 0.73
C GLU A 571 25.51 -6.88 0.04
N THR A 572 26.27 -6.06 0.78
CA THR A 572 27.07 -4.98 0.16
C THR A 572 28.14 -5.49 -0.80
N GLU A 573 28.78 -6.63 -0.50
CA GLU A 573 29.78 -7.24 -1.39
C GLU A 573 29.14 -7.74 -2.70
N ILE A 574 27.93 -8.32 -2.63
CA ILE A 574 27.15 -8.74 -3.81
C ILE A 574 26.78 -7.52 -4.67
N TYR A 575 26.27 -6.44 -4.07
CA TYR A 575 25.95 -5.22 -4.81
C TYR A 575 27.20 -4.54 -5.40
N LYS A 576 28.34 -4.60 -4.72
CA LYS A 576 29.62 -4.08 -5.22
C LYS A 576 30.13 -4.89 -6.43
N LYS A 577 30.00 -6.21 -6.42
CA LYS A 577 30.32 -7.07 -7.58
C LYS A 577 29.35 -6.81 -8.75
N GLY A 578 28.06 -6.65 -8.46
CA GLY A 578 27.03 -6.32 -9.47
C GLY A 578 27.29 -4.97 -10.16
N THR A 579 27.58 -3.93 -9.39
CA THR A 579 27.91 -2.58 -9.93
C THR A 579 29.21 -2.58 -10.73
N GLN A 580 30.24 -3.32 -10.30
CA GLN A 580 31.48 -3.49 -11.09
C GLN A 580 31.24 -4.21 -12.43
N SER A 581 30.36 -5.23 -12.45
CA SER A 581 29.97 -5.94 -13.66
C SER A 581 29.19 -5.03 -14.64
N LEU A 582 28.23 -4.25 -14.13
CA LEU A 582 27.50 -3.28 -14.96
C LEU A 582 28.41 -2.16 -15.49
N ALA A 583 29.39 -1.70 -14.69
CA ALA A 583 30.37 -0.71 -15.13
C ALA A 583 31.29 -1.25 -16.23
N SER A 584 31.71 -2.52 -16.17
CA SER A 584 32.52 -3.13 -17.23
C SER A 584 31.70 -3.40 -18.51
N GLN A 585 30.42 -3.79 -18.37
CA GLN A 585 29.48 -3.90 -19.50
C GLN A 585 29.24 -2.55 -20.18
N ASN A 586 28.98 -1.48 -19.43
CA ASN A 586 28.81 -0.14 -20.00
C ASN A 586 30.08 0.31 -20.73
N ARG A 587 31.27 0.12 -20.15
CA ARG A 587 32.55 0.43 -20.79
C ARG A 587 32.80 -0.39 -22.07
N PHE A 588 32.34 -1.64 -22.10
CA PHE A 588 32.36 -2.47 -23.32
C PHE A 588 31.41 -1.90 -24.39
N LEU A 589 30.17 -1.55 -24.03
CA LEU A 589 29.19 -0.96 -24.95
C LEU A 589 29.64 0.39 -25.49
N GLU A 590 30.25 1.26 -24.67
CA GLU A 590 30.85 2.52 -25.12
C GLU A 590 31.96 2.28 -26.15
N ASN A 591 32.83 1.29 -25.93
CA ASN A 591 33.88 0.92 -26.89
C ASN A 591 33.29 0.31 -28.17
N TYR A 592 32.24 -0.51 -28.05
CA TYR A 592 31.54 -1.08 -29.21
C TYR A 592 30.85 0.00 -30.06
N ILE A 593 30.21 0.99 -29.43
CA ILE A 593 29.63 2.16 -30.10
C ILE A 593 30.71 2.96 -30.83
N LYS A 594 31.89 3.19 -30.22
CA LYS A 594 33.03 3.84 -30.90
C LYS A 594 33.53 3.06 -32.12
N ILE A 595 33.56 1.73 -32.04
CA ILE A 595 33.92 0.87 -33.18
C ILE A 595 32.87 1.00 -34.30
N LEU A 596 31.58 0.93 -33.96
CA LEU A 596 30.49 1.12 -34.95
C LEU A 596 30.52 2.51 -35.59
N ASP A 597 30.77 3.57 -34.83
CA ASP A 597 30.86 4.95 -35.31
C ASP A 597 32.07 5.15 -36.24
N ASN A 598 33.20 4.48 -35.97
CA ASN A 598 34.34 4.45 -36.89
C ASN A 598 34.03 3.68 -38.19
N VAL A 599 33.41 2.50 -38.11
CA VAL A 599 32.98 1.73 -39.29
C VAL A 599 31.94 2.47 -40.12
N ALA A 600 31.04 3.23 -39.48
CA ALA A 600 30.08 4.09 -40.17
C ALA A 600 30.79 5.23 -40.93
N LYS A 601 31.81 5.86 -40.34
CA LYS A 601 32.63 6.90 -41.00
C LYS A 601 33.43 6.34 -42.17
N GLU A 602 34.03 5.16 -42.03
CA GLU A 602 34.75 4.47 -43.12
C GLU A 602 33.81 4.15 -44.30
N LYS A 603 32.61 3.62 -44.02
CA LYS A 603 31.60 3.37 -45.07
C LYS A 603 31.08 4.67 -45.70
N ALA A 604 30.93 5.74 -44.94
CA ALA A 604 30.55 7.05 -45.47
C ALA A 604 31.61 7.64 -46.42
N THR A 605 32.90 7.37 -46.21
CA THR A 605 33.98 7.84 -47.10
C THR A 605 34.10 7.07 -48.43
N VAL A 606 33.61 5.83 -48.52
CA VAL A 606 33.66 5.03 -49.77
C VAL A 606 32.47 5.35 -50.72
N GLY A 607 31.43 6.03 -50.21
CA GLY A 607 30.18 6.35 -50.93
C GLY A 607 30.22 7.50 -51.94
N ARG A 608 31.28 7.64 -52.76
CA ARG A 608 31.34 8.61 -53.89
C ARG A 608 31.76 7.96 -55.21
N ILE A 609 31.07 6.91 -55.62
CA ILE A 609 31.14 6.38 -57.00
C ILE A 609 30.05 7.05 -57.84
N ARG A 610 30.45 7.65 -58.96
CA ARG A 610 29.58 8.41 -59.87
C ARG A 610 28.55 7.50 -60.54
N ALA A 611 27.33 8.01 -60.71
CA ALA A 611 26.40 7.45 -61.68
C ALA A 611 26.95 7.67 -63.10
N SER A 612 27.09 6.59 -63.87
CA SER A 612 27.36 6.63 -65.31
C SER A 612 26.36 5.74 -66.05
N ARG A 613 25.69 6.35 -67.03
CA ARG A 613 24.73 5.74 -67.95
C ARG A 613 25.40 4.60 -68.74
N SER A 614 24.68 3.51 -69.04
CA SER A 614 24.04 3.32 -70.37
C SER A 614 23.47 1.91 -70.61
N THR A 615 22.46 1.83 -71.47
CA THR A 615 22.13 0.72 -72.41
C THR A 615 21.86 -0.70 -71.88
N THR A 616 20.57 -1.07 -71.91
CA THR A 616 19.99 -2.35 -72.39
C THR A 616 20.77 -2.99 -73.56
N PRO A 617 20.79 -4.34 -73.72
CA PRO A 617 19.58 -5.09 -74.11
C PRO A 617 19.37 -6.50 -73.52
N TYR A 618 18.14 -6.97 -73.76
CA TYR A 618 17.61 -8.34 -73.66
C TYR A 618 18.61 -9.50 -73.76
N GLN A 619 18.44 -10.48 -72.86
CA GLN A 619 18.02 -11.84 -73.23
C GLN A 619 17.13 -12.43 -72.12
#